data_AF-A0A931T0W5-F1
#
_entry.id   AF-A0A931T0W5-F1
#
_cell.length_a   1.000
_cell.length_b   1.000
_cell.length_c   1.000
_cell.angle_alpha   90.00
_cell.angle_beta   90.00
_cell.angle_gamma   90.00
#
_symmetry.space_group_name_H-M   'P 1'
#
loop_
_entity.id
_entity.type
_entity.pdbx_description
1 polymer ?
#
loop_
_entity_poly.entity_id
_entity_poly.type
_entity_poly.pdbx_seq_one_letter_code
_entity_poly.pdbx_strand_id
1 'polypeptide(L)'
;LLKALRPEERLKGLPPEDRLKGLRPEDLLKALRPEERLKGLPPEDLLKALRPEERLKGLRPEDLLKALRPEDLLKALSREEILAYLEKLDKAH
;
A
#
# COMPACT_ATOMS: atom_id res chain seq x y z
N LEU A 1 -7.62 -4.84 -46.36
CA LEU A 1 -6.41 -4.04 -46.07
C LEU A 1 -6.16 -3.88 -44.57
N LEU A 2 -7.04 -3.23 -43.78
CA LEU A 2 -6.84 -3.05 -42.33
C LEU A 2 -6.66 -4.34 -41.51
N LYS A 3 -7.34 -5.44 -41.89
CA LYS A 3 -7.21 -6.75 -41.21
C LYS A 3 -5.85 -7.43 -41.42
N ALA A 4 -5.06 -7.01 -42.41
CA ALA A 4 -3.74 -7.57 -42.70
C ALA A 4 -2.60 -6.84 -41.97
N LEU A 5 -2.88 -5.71 -41.33
CA LEU A 5 -1.91 -4.92 -40.58
C LEU A 5 -1.84 -5.40 -39.12
N ARG A 6 -0.64 -5.34 -38.54
CA ARG A 6 -0.47 -5.61 -37.10
C ARG A 6 -1.18 -4.55 -36.27
N PRO A 7 -1.65 -4.87 -35.05
CA PRO A 7 -2.36 -3.92 -34.19
C PRO A 7 -1.65 -2.57 -34.04
N GLU A 8 -0.34 -2.57 -33.87
CA GLU A 8 0.48 -1.37 -33.67
C GLU A 8 0.49 -0.49 -34.94
N GLU A 9 0.51 -1.11 -36.12
CA GLU A 9 0.50 -0.41 -37.41
C GLU A 9 -0.86 0.23 -37.68
N ARG A 10 -1.96 -0.40 -37.23
CA ARG A 10 -3.31 0.17 -37.33
C ARG A 10 -3.53 1.37 -36.42
N LEU A 11 -2.79 1.45 -35.31
CA LEU A 11 -2.88 2.56 -34.34
C LEU A 11 -1.91 3.69 -34.66
N LYS A 12 -0.98 3.48 -35.60
CA LYS A 12 0.04 4.47 -35.98
C LYS A 12 -0.63 5.72 -36.55
N GLY A 13 -0.35 6.88 -35.94
CA GLY A 13 -0.91 8.17 -36.34
C GLY A 13 -2.24 8.55 -35.65
N LEU A 14 -2.87 7.64 -34.90
CA LEU A 14 -4.02 7.99 -34.06
C LEU A 14 -3.54 8.69 -32.78
N PRO A 15 -4.19 9.78 -32.33
CA PRO A 15 -4.00 10.33 -30.99
C PRO A 15 -4.28 9.27 -29.91
N PRO A 16 -3.56 9.27 -28.78
CA PRO A 16 -3.79 8.31 -27.70
C PRO A 16 -5.26 8.22 -27.24
N GLU A 17 -5.95 9.35 -27.20
CA GLU A 17 -7.36 9.45 -26.78
C GLU A 17 -8.28 8.63 -27.71
N ASP A 18 -8.05 8.72 -29.03
CA ASP A 18 -8.82 7.97 -30.02
C ASP A 18 -8.52 6.48 -29.98
N ARG A 19 -7.31 6.07 -29.55
CA ARG A 19 -6.96 4.65 -29.36
C ARG A 19 -7.68 4.03 -28.16
N LEU A 20 -8.00 4.85 -27.15
CA LEU A 20 -8.69 4.42 -25.93
C LEU A 20 -10.21 4.60 -26.02
N LYS A 21 -10.71 5.27 -27.05
CA LYS A 21 -12.13 5.57 -27.22
C LYS A 21 -12.97 4.30 -27.23
N GLY A 22 -13.97 4.26 -26.34
CA GLY A 22 -14.87 3.10 -26.19
C GLY A 22 -14.34 2.00 -25.27
N LEU A 23 -13.12 2.10 -24.76
CA LEU A 23 -12.63 1.22 -23.70
C LEU A 23 -13.08 1.75 -22.34
N ARG A 24 -13.58 0.86 -21.50
CA ARG A 24 -13.91 1.21 -20.12
C ARG A 24 -12.64 1.23 -19.27
N PRO A 25 -12.53 2.14 -18.28
CA PRO A 25 -11.37 2.19 -17.39
C PRO A 25 -11.02 0.84 -16.75
N GLU A 26 -12.02 0.04 -16.39
CA GLU A 26 -11.80 -1.28 -15.77
C GLU A 26 -11.13 -2.26 -16.73
N ASP A 27 -11.46 -2.19 -18.02
CA ASP A 27 -10.87 -3.06 -19.05
C ASP A 27 -9.41 -2.67 -19.32
N LEU A 28 -9.08 -1.37 -19.23
CA LEU A 28 -7.70 -0.88 -19.27
C LEU A 28 -6.89 -1.34 -18.06
N LEU A 29 -7.45 -1.25 -16.85
CA LEU A 29 -6.77 -1.71 -15.64
C LEU A 29 -6.52 -3.23 -15.67
N LYS A 30 -7.47 -4.02 -16.16
CA LYS A 30 -7.30 -5.48 -16.29
C LYS A 30 -6.17 -5.87 -17.24
N ALA A 31 -5.88 -5.05 -18.25
CA ALA A 31 -4.78 -5.29 -19.18
C ALA A 31 -3.39 -5.03 -18.57
N LEU A 32 -3.31 -4.31 -17.45
CA LEU A 32 -2.07 -4.01 -16.74
C LEU A 32 -1.84 -4.98 -15.58
N ARG A 33 -0.58 -5.37 -15.33
CA ARG A 33 -0.22 -6.07 -14.09
C ARG A 33 -0.40 -5.13 -12.89
N PRO A 34 -0.70 -5.65 -11.69
CA PRO A 34 -0.89 -4.81 -10.51
C PRO A 34 0.24 -3.81 -10.26
N GLU A 35 1.50 -4.22 -10.46
CA GLU A 35 2.68 -3.37 -10.26
C GLU A 35 2.72 -2.21 -11.26
N GLU A 36 2.29 -2.44 -12.51
CA GLU A 36 2.24 -1.43 -13.56
C GLU A 36 1.16 -0.37 -13.28
N ARG A 37 0.06 -0.76 -12.63
CA ARG A 37 -1.01 0.17 -12.23
C ARG A 37 -0.55 1.15 -11.14
N LEU A 38 0.45 0.75 -10.35
CA LEU A 38 0.99 1.56 -9.25
C LEU A 38 2.21 2.38 -9.68
N LYS A 39 2.76 2.12 -10.87
CA LYS A 39 3.97 2.77 -11.36
C LYS A 39 3.76 4.28 -11.50
N GLY A 40 4.66 5.06 -10.89
CA GLY A 40 4.60 6.53 -10.92
C GLY A 40 3.70 7.14 -9.84
N LEU A 41 2.99 6.34 -9.04
CA LEU A 41 2.28 6.84 -7.87
C LEU A 41 3.25 6.96 -6.68
N PRO A 42 3.32 8.13 -6.01
CA PRO A 42 4.08 8.27 -4.78
C PRO A 42 3.56 7.33 -3.68
N PRO A 43 4.43 6.72 -2.86
CA PRO A 43 3.99 5.87 -1.75
C PRO A 43 3.02 6.55 -0.78
N GLU A 44 3.17 7.86 -0.57
CA GLU A 44 2.26 8.64 0.28
C GLU A 44 0.82 8.67 -0.26
N ASP A 45 0.65 8.74 -1.57
CA ASP A 45 -0.67 8.79 -2.19
C ASP A 45 -1.34 7.41 -2.16
N LEU A 46 -0.55 6.33 -2.26
CA LEU A 46 -1.03 4.97 -2.03
C LEU A 46 -1.50 4.78 -0.58
N LEU A 47 -0.75 5.32 0.39
CA LEU A 47 -1.14 5.26 1.80
C LEU A 47 -2.40 6.09 2.07
N LYS A 48 -2.53 7.29 1.49
CA LYS A 48 -3.73 8.14 1.64
C LYS A 48 -5.00 7.46 1.14
N ALA A 49 -4.89 6.60 0.13
CA ALA A 49 -6.03 5.83 -0.39
C ALA A 49 -6.55 4.75 0.59
N LEU A 50 -5.79 4.41 1.64
CA LEU A 50 -6.14 3.42 2.66
C LEU A 50 -6.49 4.10 3.99
N ARG A 51 -7.50 3.57 4.70
CA ARG A 51 -7.75 3.95 6.10
C ARG A 51 -6.58 3.50 7.00
N PRO A 52 -6.29 4.19 8.11
CA PRO A 52 -5.18 3.84 8.99
C PRO A 52 -5.18 2.36 9.42
N GLU A 53 -6.34 1.77 9.71
CA GLU A 53 -6.46 0.38 10.13
C GLU A 53 -6.12 -0.60 8.99
N GLU A 54 -6.46 -0.24 7.76
CA GLU A 54 -6.18 -1.04 6.56
C GLU A 54 -4.68 -1.07 6.24
N ARG A 55 -3.94 0.00 6.58
CA ARG A 55 -2.49 0.08 6.39
C ARG A 55 -1.72 -0.90 7.27
N LEU A 56 -2.31 -1.30 8.40
CA LEU A 56 -1.71 -2.25 9.34
C LEU A 56 -2.14 -3.70 9.08
N LYS A 57 -3.11 -3.92 8.18
CA LYS A 57 -3.65 -5.25 7.92
C LYS A 57 -2.58 -6.16 7.32
N GLY A 58 -2.41 -7.33 7.94
CA GLY A 58 -1.40 -8.33 7.52
C GLY A 58 -0.01 -8.13 8.12
N LEU A 59 0.23 -7.04 8.86
CA LEU A 59 1.42 -6.89 9.68
C LEU A 59 1.26 -7.67 10.99
N ARG A 60 2.32 -8.35 11.43
CA ARG A 60 2.34 -9.03 12.72
C ARG A 60 2.60 -8.00 13.84
N PRO A 61 1.99 -8.15 15.03
CA PRO A 61 2.24 -7.25 16.15
C PRO A 61 3.72 -7.08 16.49
N GLU A 62 4.52 -8.15 16.40
CA GLU A 62 5.96 -8.11 16.70
C GLU A 62 6.73 -7.23 15.71
N ASP A 63 6.33 -7.24 14.44
CA ASP A 63 6.96 -6.42 13.41
C ASP A 63 6.61 -4.93 13.59
N LEU A 64 5.40 -4.63 14.08
CA LEU A 64 5.00 -3.27 14.47
C LEU A 64 5.79 -2.77 15.68
N LEU A 65 5.95 -3.59 16.71
CA LEU A 65 6.70 -3.24 17.91
C LEU A 65 8.18 -3.00 17.61
N LYS A 66 8.79 -3.78 16.72
CA LYS A 66 10.19 -3.58 16.28
C LYS A 66 10.41 -2.26 15.54
N ALA A 67 9.37 -1.71 14.91
CA ALA A 67 9.44 -0.43 14.22
C ALA A 67 9.35 0.77 15.18
N LEU A 68 8.94 0.55 16.43
CA LEU A 68 8.83 1.59 17.45
C LEU A 68 10.10 1.67 18.28
N ARG A 69 10.47 2.88 18.69
CA ARG A 69 11.57 3.08 19.64
C ARG A 69 11.09 2.71 21.05
N PRO A 70 11.95 2.16 21.92
CA PRO A 70 11.58 1.81 23.29
C PRO A 70 10.93 2.97 24.07
N GLU A 71 11.37 4.21 23.85
CA GLU A 71 10.82 5.39 24.52
C GLU A 71 9.38 5.69 24.08
N ASP A 72 9.04 5.41 22.83
CA ASP A 72 7.69 5.62 22.31
C ASP A 72 6.73 4.55 22.86
N LEU A 73 7.22 3.31 23.06
CA LEU A 73 6.47 2.25 23.75
C LEU A 73 6.21 2.61 25.22
N LEU A 74 7.22 3.11 25.93
CA LEU A 74 7.07 3.52 27.34
C LEU A 74 6.09 4.68 27.51
N LYS A 75 6.08 5.65 26.59
CA LYS A 75 5.11 6.75 26.60
C LYS A 75 3.67 6.31 26.38
N ALA A 76 3.45 5.16 25.75
CA ALA A 76 2.13 4.61 25.52
C ALA A 76 1.57 3.88 26.75
N LEU A 77 2.40 3.57 27.73
CA LEU A 77 2.02 2.92 28.98
C LEU A 77 1.75 3.95 30.07
N SER A 78 0.79 3.66 30.94
CA SER A 78 0.56 4.44 32.15
C SER A 78 1.65 4.18 33.20
N ARG A 79 1.80 5.13 34.13
CA ARG A 79 2.75 5.00 35.24
C ARG A 79 2.42 3.76 36.09
N GLU A 80 1.14 3.51 36.30
CA GLU A 80 0.62 2.41 37.09
C GLU A 80 0.97 1.06 36.44
N GLU A 81 0.82 0.92 35.12
CA GLU A 81 1.20 -0.28 34.38
C GLU A 81 2.69 -0.57 34.47
N ILE A 82 3.53 0.47 34.35
CA ILE A 82 4.99 0.33 34.45
C ILE A 82 5.38 -0.12 35.86
N LEU A 83 4.86 0.54 36.91
CA LEU A 83 5.17 0.19 38.30
C LEU A 83 4.69 -1.22 38.65
N ALA A 84 3.49 -1.62 38.22
CA ALA A 84 2.96 -2.95 38.44
C ALA A 84 3.82 -4.05 37.78
N TYR A 85 4.42 -3.75 36.62
CA TYR A 85 5.36 -4.67 35.98
C TYR A 85 6.69 -4.78 36.75
N LEU A 86 7.24 -3.65 37.19
CA LEU A 86 8.50 -3.63 37.96
C LEU A 86 8.35 -4.38 39.31
N GLU A 87 7.24 -4.17 40.02
CA GLU A 87 6.98 -4.90 41.27
C GLU A 87 6.88 -6.41 41.06
N LYS A 88 6.34 -6.87 39.93
CA LYS A 88 6.32 -8.30 39.58
C LYS A 88 7.72 -8.85 39.32
N LEU A 89 8.60 -8.08 38.69
CA LEU A 89 9.99 -8.47 38.46
C LEU A 89 10.77 -8.55 39.78
N ASP A 90 10.58 -7.58 40.67
CA ASP A 90 11.23 -7.57 41.99
C ASP A 90 10.81 -8.78 42.85
N LYS A 91 9.58 -9.28 42.69
CA LYS A 91 9.07 -10.49 43.38
C LYS A 91 9.46 -11.81 42.70
N ALA A 92 9.96 -11.76 41.46
CA ALA A 92 10.37 -12.93 40.70
C ALA A 92 11.84 -13.32 40.94
N HIS A 93 12.56 -12.50 41.71
CA HIS A 93 13.92 -12.73 42.21
C HIS A 93 13.92 -12.97 43.71
#